data_AF-A0A645GQ02-F1
#
_entry.id   AF-A0A645GQ02-F1
#
_cell.length_a   1.000
_cell.length_b   1.000
_cell.length_c   1.000
_cell.angle_alpha   90.00
_cell.angle_beta   90.00
_cell.angle_gamma   90.00
#
_symmetry.space_group_name_H-M   'P 1'
#
loop_
_entity.id
_entity.type
_entity.pdbx_description
1 polymer ?
#
loop_
_entity_poly.entity_id
_entity_poly.type
_entity_poly.pdbx_seq_one_letter_code
_entity_poly.pdbx_strand_id
1 'polypeptide(L)'
;MAYKSVSAENKKVTSKGIIISILAGLLMSFFYRFVAASMDLNNFENPVQGMMTPYTATVIFSLGIFISNFIFNTILMKRPIHGEPTHYKTYFKGKFPIHLVGILGGIIWGIGNSLSLIAAGKAGAAISYGLGQGATLVAALWGVFIWKEFKGASKKTTFMLVVMFILFLLGIISIIYAGN
;
A
#
# COMPACT_ATOMS: atom_id res chain seq x y z
N MET A 1 -15.24 5.26 14.01
CA MET A 1 -16.47 4.87 14.75
C MET A 1 -17.32 3.84 14.00
N ALA A 2 -17.43 3.89 12.67
CA ALA A 2 -18.14 2.87 11.86
C ALA A 2 -17.59 1.44 11.99
N TYR A 3 -16.27 1.27 12.11
CA TYR A 3 -15.67 -0.06 12.33
C TYR A 3 -15.96 -0.64 13.73
N LYS A 4 -16.16 0.23 14.73
CA LYS A 4 -16.44 -0.18 16.12
C LYS A 4 -17.79 -0.87 16.29
N SER A 5 -18.74 -0.64 15.39
CA SER A 5 -20.08 -1.27 15.45
C SER A 5 -20.18 -2.61 14.74
N VAL A 6 -19.14 -3.03 14.00
CA VAL A 6 -19.13 -4.29 13.24
C VAL A 6 -18.07 -5.26 13.78
N SER A 7 -16.97 -4.77 14.38
CA SER A 7 -15.93 -5.60 14.98
C SER A 7 -16.18 -5.85 16.47
N ALA A 8 -16.94 -6.89 16.79
CA ALA A 8 -17.00 -7.48 18.14
C ALA A 8 -15.73 -8.30 18.47
N GLU A 9 -14.55 -7.74 18.21
CA GLU A 9 -13.28 -8.24 18.72
C GLU A 9 -12.55 -7.07 19.39
N ASN A 10 -12.65 -7.01 20.72
CA ASN A 10 -11.85 -6.14 21.59
C ASN A 10 -10.37 -6.59 21.56
N LYS A 11 -9.70 -6.51 20.41
CA LYS A 11 -8.24 -6.61 20.36
C LYS A 11 -7.66 -5.31 20.90
N LYS A 12 -7.15 -5.35 22.13
CA LYS A 12 -6.36 -4.25 22.72
C LYS A 12 -5.25 -3.89 21.73
N VAL A 13 -5.37 -2.72 21.11
CA VAL A 13 -4.30 -2.15 20.29
C VAL A 13 -3.07 -2.03 21.20
N THR A 14 -2.00 -2.75 20.88
CA THR A 14 -0.79 -2.75 21.71
C THR A 14 0.05 -1.52 21.39
N SER A 15 0.68 -0.90 22.40
CA SER A 15 1.56 0.26 22.20
C SER A 15 2.70 -0.04 21.22
N LYS A 16 3.17 -1.30 21.19
CA LYS A 16 4.15 -1.79 20.22
C LYS A 16 3.64 -1.69 18.78
N GLY A 17 2.38 -2.09 18.52
CA GLY A 17 1.77 -1.99 17.19
C GLY A 17 1.68 -0.54 16.71
N ILE A 18 1.27 0.39 17.58
CA ILE A 18 1.18 1.82 17.26
C ILE A 18 2.57 2.38 16.89
N ILE A 19 3.60 2.08 17.69
CA ILE A 19 4.96 2.55 17.42
C ILE A 19 5.45 2.01 16.07
N ILE A 20 5.23 0.72 15.78
CA ILE A 20 5.61 0.13 14.49
C ILE A 20 4.87 0.80 13.33
N SER A 21 3.57 1.08 13.46
CA SER A 21 2.80 1.78 12.43
C SER A 21 3.30 3.20 12.18
N ILE A 22 3.64 3.95 13.24
CA ILE A 22 4.19 5.31 13.11
C ILE A 22 5.55 5.26 12.41
N LEU A 23 6.44 4.37 12.83
CA LEU A 23 7.76 4.19 12.20
C LEU A 23 7.64 3.77 10.74
N ALA A 24 6.72 2.84 10.42
CA ALA A 24 6.46 2.42 9.05
C ALA A 24 5.94 3.58 8.19
N GLY A 25 5.01 4.39 8.72
CA GLY A 25 4.51 5.58 8.04
C GLY A 25 5.59 6.63 7.79
N LEU A 26 6.48 6.85 8.77
CA LEU A 26 7.62 7.75 8.64
C LEU A 26 8.62 7.24 7.58
N LEU A 27 8.94 5.94 7.58
CA LEU A 27 9.79 5.36 6.54
C LEU A 27 9.15 5.49 5.15
N MET A 28 7.83 5.30 5.07
CA MET A 28 7.10 5.40 3.80
C MET A 28 7.03 6.83 3.26
N SER A 29 7.09 7.86 4.11
CA SER A 29 7.13 9.26 3.63
C SER A 29 8.43 9.59 2.89
N PHE A 30 9.54 8.94 3.27
CA PHE A 30 10.83 9.11 2.61
C PHE A 30 10.96 8.31 1.32
N PHE A 31 10.19 7.22 1.16
CA PHE A 31 10.27 6.29 0.04
C PHE A 31 10.25 7.01 -1.31
N TYR A 32 9.21 7.81 -1.56
CA TYR A 32 9.05 8.45 -2.86
C TYR A 32 10.18 9.42 -3.19
N ARG A 33 10.65 10.18 -2.19
CA ARG A 33 11.77 11.12 -2.36
C ARG A 33 13.04 10.42 -2.80
N PHE A 34 13.39 9.30 -2.16
CA PHE A 34 14.60 8.55 -2.51
C PHE A 34 14.49 7.87 -3.87
N VAL A 35 13.32 7.32 -4.19
CA VAL A 35 13.09 6.73 -5.51
C VAL A 35 13.22 7.77 -6.62
N ALA A 36 12.55 8.92 -6.48
CA ALA A 36 12.64 10.01 -7.43
C ALA A 36 14.08 10.56 -7.57
N ALA A 37 14.83 10.68 -6.46
CA ALA A 37 16.23 11.12 -6.50
C ALA A 37 17.19 10.12 -7.17
N SER A 38 16.80 8.84 -7.24
CA SER A 38 17.59 7.79 -7.90
C SER A 38 17.22 7.58 -9.37
N MET A 39 16.22 8.29 -9.88
CA MET A 39 15.65 8.06 -11.21
C MET A 39 15.81 9.26 -12.14
N ASP A 40 16.18 8.98 -13.38
CA ASP A 40 16.06 9.96 -14.46
C ASP A 40 14.64 9.92 -15.01
N LEU A 41 13.85 10.92 -14.62
CA LEU A 41 12.45 11.06 -15.01
C LEU A 41 12.28 11.71 -16.39
N ASN A 42 13.34 12.26 -16.97
CA ASN A 42 13.29 13.07 -18.20
C ASN A 42 13.82 12.33 -19.42
N ASN A 43 14.79 11.41 -19.25
CA ASN A 43 15.37 10.64 -20.35
C ASN A 43 15.41 9.14 -20.05
N PHE A 44 14.49 8.39 -20.67
CA PHE A 44 14.38 6.95 -20.47
C PHE A 44 15.29 6.12 -21.39
N GLU A 45 15.77 6.70 -22.50
CA GLU A 45 16.64 6.00 -23.46
C GLU A 45 18.12 6.14 -23.08
N ASN A 46 18.52 7.33 -22.63
CA ASN A 46 19.88 7.62 -22.18
C ASN A 46 19.82 8.36 -20.83
N PRO A 47 19.57 7.63 -19.72
CA PRO A 47 19.54 8.26 -18.40
C PRO A 47 20.91 8.86 -18.07
N VAL A 48 20.92 9.96 -17.32
CA VAL A 48 22.16 10.54 -16.79
C VAL A 48 22.94 9.47 -16.02
N GLN A 49 24.27 9.48 -16.19
CA GLN A 49 25.16 8.54 -15.54
C GLN A 49 24.91 8.49 -14.02
N GLY A 50 24.61 7.29 -13.50
CA GLY A 50 24.31 7.06 -12.09
C GLY A 50 22.83 7.10 -11.71
N MET A 51 21.94 7.48 -12.64
CA MET A 51 20.49 7.44 -12.45
C MET A 51 19.86 6.22 -13.12
N MET A 52 18.77 5.72 -12.53
CA MET A 52 18.00 4.59 -13.06
C MET A 52 16.84 5.07 -13.94
N THR A 53 16.46 4.27 -14.93
CA THR A 53 15.14 4.43 -15.57
C THR A 53 14.04 3.88 -14.65
N PRO A 54 12.76 4.24 -14.86
CA PRO A 54 11.64 3.63 -14.13
C PRO A 54 11.63 2.10 -14.21
N TYR A 55 12.09 1.52 -15.33
CA TYR A 55 12.15 0.08 -15.52
C TYR A 55 13.24 -0.56 -14.65
N THR A 56 14.45 -0.02 -14.66
CA THR A 56 15.55 -0.50 -13.83
C THR A 56 15.25 -0.33 -12.34
N ALA A 57 14.69 0.83 -11.96
CA ALA A 57 14.26 1.10 -10.59
C ALA A 57 13.21 0.09 -10.11
N THR A 58 12.25 -0.27 -10.96
CA THR A 58 11.24 -1.30 -10.65
C THR A 58 11.87 -2.66 -10.36
N VAL A 59 12.86 -3.09 -11.16
CA VAL A 59 13.56 -4.37 -10.96
C VAL A 59 14.35 -4.37 -9.66
N ILE A 60 15.17 -3.34 -9.42
CA ILE A 60 15.98 -3.22 -8.20
C ILE A 60 15.07 -3.15 -6.96
N PHE A 61 13.99 -2.39 -7.04
CA PHE A 61 13.02 -2.29 -5.95
C PHE A 61 12.33 -3.63 -5.67
N SER A 62 11.94 -4.37 -6.72
CA SER A 62 11.35 -5.70 -6.59
C SER A 62 12.30 -6.69 -5.93
N LEU A 63 13.59 -6.65 -6.27
CA LEU A 63 14.62 -7.46 -5.62
C LEU A 63 14.77 -7.08 -4.13
N GLY A 64 14.75 -5.78 -3.83
CA GLY A 64 14.77 -5.27 -2.47
C GLY A 64 13.56 -5.77 -1.64
N ILE A 65 12.37 -5.76 -2.23
CA ILE A 65 11.15 -6.30 -1.61
C ILE A 65 11.27 -7.80 -1.39
N PHE A 66 11.79 -8.54 -2.38
CA PHE A 66 11.96 -9.98 -2.28
C PHE A 66 12.92 -10.34 -1.13
N ILE A 67 14.11 -9.75 -1.10
CA ILE A 67 15.12 -10.00 -0.07
C ILE A 67 14.61 -9.57 1.32
N SER A 68 14.05 -8.36 1.42
CA SER A 68 13.54 -7.85 2.68
C SER A 68 12.39 -8.69 3.22
N ASN A 69 11.50 -9.23 2.35
CA ASN A 69 10.46 -10.15 2.78
C ASN A 69 11.02 -11.39 3.46
N PHE A 70 12.09 -12.01 2.93
CA PHE A 70 12.70 -13.15 3.62
C PHE A 70 13.25 -12.77 5.00
N ILE A 71 13.91 -11.61 5.10
CA ILE A 71 14.48 -11.14 6.37
C ILE A 71 13.37 -10.84 7.38
N PHE A 72 12.44 -9.94 7.05
CA PHE A 72 11.39 -9.51 7.95
C PHE A 72 10.40 -10.64 8.27
N ASN A 73 9.98 -11.45 7.28
CA ASN A 73 9.09 -12.57 7.57
C ASN A 73 9.78 -13.61 8.45
N THR A 74 11.09 -13.90 8.26
CA THR A 74 11.82 -14.80 9.17
C THR A 74 11.84 -14.26 10.59
N ILE A 75 12.09 -12.95 10.76
CA ILE A 75 12.10 -12.30 12.08
C ILE A 75 10.71 -12.38 12.72
N LEU A 76 9.65 -11.99 11.99
CA LEU A 76 8.28 -12.03 12.50
C LEU A 76 7.77 -13.45 12.77
N MET A 77 8.22 -14.45 12.00
CA MET A 77 7.90 -15.85 12.26
C MET A 77 8.54 -16.34 13.56
N LYS A 78 9.79 -15.95 13.85
CA LYS A 78 10.50 -16.33 15.10
C LYS A 78 10.06 -15.51 16.31
N ARG A 79 9.75 -14.23 16.11
CA ARG A 79 9.37 -13.26 17.16
C ARG A 79 8.12 -12.50 16.71
N PRO A 80 6.94 -13.16 16.72
CA PRO A 80 5.70 -12.52 16.30
C PRO A 80 5.33 -11.38 17.24
N ILE A 81 4.73 -10.33 16.67
CA ILE A 81 4.19 -9.20 17.44
C ILE A 81 3.00 -9.66 18.31
N HIS A 82 2.25 -10.66 17.82
CA HIS A 82 1.16 -11.30 18.51
C HIS A 82 1.00 -12.76 18.05
N GLY A 83 0.62 -13.65 18.97
CA GLY A 83 0.48 -15.09 18.70
C GLY A 83 1.76 -15.89 18.93
N GLU A 84 1.69 -17.19 18.59
CA GLU A 84 2.79 -18.13 18.78
C GLU A 84 3.78 -18.09 17.60
N PRO A 85 5.09 -18.34 17.84
CA PRO A 85 6.08 -18.46 16.78
C PRO A 85 5.68 -19.51 15.73
N THR A 86 5.99 -19.23 14.47
CA THR A 86 5.70 -20.13 13.35
C THR A 86 6.94 -20.42 12.52
N HIS A 87 6.82 -21.34 11.57
CA HIS A 87 7.92 -21.72 10.67
C HIS A 87 7.46 -21.76 9.22
N TYR A 88 8.41 -21.65 8.29
CA TYR A 88 8.15 -21.77 6.85
C TYR A 88 7.47 -23.08 6.44
N LYS A 89 7.66 -24.16 7.21
CA LYS A 89 6.94 -25.42 6.98
C LYS A 89 5.42 -25.23 7.04
N THR A 90 4.92 -24.32 7.88
CA THR A 90 3.50 -23.98 7.95
C THR A 90 3.06 -23.19 6.72
N TYR A 91 3.90 -22.28 6.22
CA TYR A 91 3.64 -21.55 4.98
C TYR A 91 3.49 -22.49 3.79
N PHE A 92 4.46 -23.40 3.56
CA PHE A 92 4.43 -24.31 2.41
C PHE A 92 3.37 -25.43 2.50
N LYS A 93 2.84 -25.68 3.71
CA LYS A 93 1.68 -26.56 3.89
C LYS A 93 0.35 -25.88 3.55
N GLY A 94 0.36 -24.58 3.26
CA GLY A 94 -0.81 -23.83 2.83
C GLY A 94 -1.42 -24.41 1.56
N LYS A 95 -2.75 -24.28 1.41
CA LYS A 95 -3.43 -24.70 0.18
C LYS A 95 -3.03 -23.78 -0.97
N PHE A 96 -2.87 -24.33 -2.17
CA PHE A 96 -2.52 -23.57 -3.37
C PHE A 96 -3.39 -22.31 -3.62
N PRO A 97 -4.72 -22.33 -3.42
CA PRO A 97 -5.54 -21.11 -3.58
C PRO A 97 -5.11 -19.95 -2.66
N ILE A 98 -4.58 -20.23 -1.47
CA ILE A 98 -4.10 -19.20 -0.55
C ILE A 98 -2.84 -18.53 -1.10
N HIS A 99 -1.92 -19.33 -1.67
CA HIS A 99 -0.75 -18.79 -2.35
C HIS A 99 -1.12 -17.97 -3.58
N LEU A 100 -2.15 -18.40 -4.33
CA LEU A 100 -2.62 -17.70 -5.52
C LEU A 100 -3.14 -16.30 -5.20
N VAL A 101 -3.85 -16.11 -4.08
CA VAL A 101 -4.28 -14.78 -3.62
C VAL A 101 -3.07 -13.86 -3.41
N GLY A 102 -1.99 -14.37 -2.80
CA GLY A 102 -0.74 -13.62 -2.62
C GLY A 102 -0.06 -13.26 -3.94
N ILE A 103 0.00 -14.20 -4.89
CA ILE A 103 0.58 -14.00 -6.22
C ILE A 103 -0.21 -12.95 -7.00
N LEU A 104 -1.54 -13.06 -7.05
CA LEU A 104 -2.41 -12.10 -7.74
C LEU A 104 -2.31 -10.71 -7.12
N GLY A 105 -2.30 -10.62 -5.79
CA GLY A 105 -2.09 -9.36 -5.08
C GLY A 105 -0.74 -8.73 -5.44
N GLY A 106 0.33 -9.54 -5.48
CA GLY A 106 1.67 -9.10 -5.89
C GLY A 106 1.72 -8.61 -7.34
N ILE A 107 1.05 -9.30 -8.27
CA ILE A 107 0.98 -8.88 -9.68
C ILE A 107 0.25 -7.54 -9.81
N ILE A 108 -0.93 -7.41 -9.21
CA ILE A 108 -1.73 -6.18 -9.27
C ILE A 108 -0.94 -5.01 -8.68
N TRP A 109 -0.33 -5.22 -7.51
CA TRP A 109 0.47 -4.20 -6.84
C TRP A 109 1.72 -3.83 -7.65
N GLY A 110 2.45 -4.82 -8.18
CA GLY A 110 3.66 -4.60 -8.97
C GLY A 110 3.39 -3.83 -10.27
N ILE A 111 2.31 -4.17 -10.97
CA ILE A 111 1.87 -3.44 -12.17
C ILE A 111 1.50 -2.00 -11.80
N GLY A 112 0.70 -1.81 -10.74
CA GLY A 112 0.31 -0.48 -10.26
C GLY A 112 1.51 0.40 -9.88
N ASN A 113 2.47 -0.17 -9.16
CA ASN A 113 3.72 0.53 -8.79
C ASN A 113 4.54 0.91 -10.03
N SER A 114 4.68 -0.01 -11.00
CA SER A 114 5.42 0.25 -12.25
C SER A 114 4.78 1.39 -13.04
N LEU A 115 3.46 1.36 -13.22
CA LEU A 115 2.72 2.44 -13.88
C LEU A 115 2.84 3.77 -13.15
N SER A 116 2.84 3.76 -11.81
CA SER A 116 3.04 4.96 -10.99
C SER A 116 4.43 5.58 -11.21
N LEU A 117 5.49 4.76 -11.27
CA LEU A 117 6.85 5.25 -11.53
C LEU A 117 7.02 5.82 -12.95
N ILE A 118 6.34 5.25 -13.94
CA ILE A 118 6.33 5.79 -15.31
C ILE A 118 5.55 7.11 -15.36
N ALA A 119 4.40 7.19 -14.69
CA ALA A 119 3.59 8.41 -14.62
C ALA A 119 4.28 9.55 -13.86
N ALA A 120 5.17 9.23 -12.91
CA ALA A 120 5.94 10.18 -12.12
C ALA A 120 6.69 11.22 -12.95
N GLY A 121 7.25 10.81 -14.09
CA GLY A 121 7.98 11.73 -14.97
C GLY A 121 7.09 12.75 -15.69
N LYS A 122 5.79 12.48 -15.81
CA LYS A 122 4.84 13.39 -16.46
C LYS A 122 4.03 14.26 -15.50
N ALA A 123 3.59 13.70 -14.38
CA ALA A 123 2.73 14.41 -13.43
C ALA A 123 3.51 15.10 -12.29
N GLY A 124 4.82 14.87 -12.18
CA GLY A 124 5.63 15.35 -11.07
C GLY A 124 5.39 14.56 -9.79
N ALA A 125 6.32 14.73 -8.84
CA ALA A 125 6.41 13.91 -7.63
C ALA A 125 5.17 13.96 -6.73
N ALA A 126 4.71 15.17 -6.43
CA ALA A 126 3.62 15.41 -5.48
C ALA A 126 2.27 14.92 -6.00
N ILE A 127 1.95 15.16 -7.27
CA ILE A 127 0.69 14.73 -7.89
C ILE A 127 0.67 13.21 -8.04
N SER A 128 1.79 12.60 -8.42
CA SER A 128 1.90 11.14 -8.57
C SER A 128 1.71 10.41 -7.24
N TYR A 129 2.27 10.95 -6.14
CA TYR A 129 2.04 10.40 -4.80
C TYR A 129 0.59 10.60 -4.34
N GLY A 130 -0.02 11.76 -4.63
CA GLY A 130 -1.43 12.03 -4.39
C GLY A 130 -2.36 11.08 -5.17
N LEU A 131 -2.06 10.82 -6.44
CA LEU A 131 -2.76 9.83 -7.27
C LEU A 131 -2.62 8.41 -6.70
N GLY A 132 -1.47 8.08 -6.11
CA GLY A 132 -1.26 6.82 -5.39
C GLY A 132 -2.25 6.59 -4.24
N GLN A 133 -2.74 7.66 -3.61
CA GLN A 133 -3.80 7.56 -2.59
C GLN A 133 -5.16 7.13 -3.16
N GLY A 134 -5.34 7.19 -4.48
CA GLY A 134 -6.49 6.60 -5.16
C GLY A 134 -6.65 5.10 -4.89
N ALA A 135 -5.56 4.38 -4.60
CA ALA A 135 -5.63 2.98 -4.19
C ALA A 135 -6.46 2.77 -2.92
N THR A 136 -6.36 3.68 -1.94
CA THR A 136 -7.15 3.65 -0.70
C THR A 136 -8.63 3.83 -0.99
N LEU A 137 -8.98 4.73 -1.92
CA LEU A 137 -10.36 4.93 -2.38
C LEU A 137 -10.90 3.68 -3.07
N VAL A 138 -10.13 3.10 -4.00
CA VAL A 138 -10.50 1.87 -4.71
C VAL A 138 -10.69 0.70 -3.73
N ALA A 139 -9.82 0.56 -2.74
CA ALA A 139 -9.96 -0.46 -1.70
C ALA A 139 -11.24 -0.27 -0.87
N ALA A 140 -11.56 0.96 -0.47
CA ALA A 140 -12.81 1.27 0.23
C ALA A 140 -14.05 0.98 -0.63
N LEU A 141 -14.02 1.34 -1.93
CA LEU A 141 -15.10 1.01 -2.87
C LEU A 141 -15.27 -0.51 -3.00
N TRP A 142 -14.17 -1.26 -3.09
CA TRP A 142 -14.19 -2.72 -3.15
C TRP A 142 -14.83 -3.34 -1.91
N GLY A 143 -14.46 -2.88 -0.72
CA GLY A 143 -15.05 -3.34 0.55
C GLY A 143 -16.56 -3.07 0.64
N VAL A 144 -17.00 -1.89 0.19
CA VAL A 144 -18.42 -1.50 0.20
C VAL A 144 -19.24 -2.24 -0.84
N PHE A 145 -18.76 -2.34 -2.09
CA PHE A 145 -19.58 -2.83 -3.21
C PHE A 145 -19.40 -4.31 -3.51
N ILE A 146 -18.17 -4.84 -3.43
CA ILE A 146 -17.86 -6.22 -3.79
C ILE A 146 -18.01 -7.13 -2.57
N TRP A 147 -17.28 -6.84 -1.49
CA TRP A 147 -17.37 -7.64 -0.26
C TRP A 147 -18.63 -7.33 0.55
N LYS A 148 -19.29 -6.19 0.28
CA LYS A 148 -20.53 -5.78 0.95
C LYS A 148 -20.36 -5.78 2.47
N GLU A 149 -19.20 -5.35 2.96
CA GLU A 149 -18.82 -5.38 4.39
C GLU A 149 -19.78 -4.59 5.28
N PHE A 150 -20.52 -3.64 4.69
CA PHE A 150 -21.48 -2.79 5.38
C PHE A 150 -22.95 -3.15 5.09
N LYS A 151 -23.22 -4.34 4.53
CA LYS A 151 -24.59 -4.81 4.30
C LYS A 151 -25.31 -4.98 5.64
N GLY A 152 -26.40 -4.23 5.83
CA GLY A 152 -27.14 -4.20 7.11
C GLY A 152 -26.62 -3.17 8.11
N ALA A 153 -25.64 -2.34 7.73
CA ALA A 153 -25.19 -1.24 8.58
C ALA A 153 -26.28 -0.17 8.77
N SER A 154 -26.24 0.52 9.91
CA SER A 154 -27.21 1.57 10.24
C SER A 154 -27.15 2.72 9.23
N LYS A 155 -28.27 3.44 9.04
CA LYS A 155 -28.34 4.63 8.17
C LYS A 155 -27.23 5.65 8.49
N LYS A 156 -26.87 5.80 9.77
CA LYS A 156 -25.76 6.65 10.23
C LYS A 156 -24.40 6.18 9.67
N THR A 157 -24.15 4.88 9.64
CA THR A 157 -22.92 4.31 9.10
C THR A 157 -22.83 4.52 7.60
N THR A 158 -23.93 4.30 6.88
CA THR A 158 -24.02 4.58 5.43
C THR A 158 -23.75 6.06 5.14
N PHE A 159 -24.34 6.98 5.92
CA PHE A 159 -24.06 8.41 5.80
C PHE A 159 -22.57 8.73 6.02
N MET A 160 -21.94 8.16 7.04
CA MET A 160 -20.50 8.35 7.29
C MET A 160 -19.63 7.83 6.14
N LEU A 161 -19.99 6.71 5.52
CA LEU A 161 -19.27 6.19 4.35
C LEU A 161 -19.38 7.13 3.15
N VAL A 162 -20.59 7.66 2.89
CA VAL A 162 -20.80 8.64 1.81
C VAL A 162 -19.97 9.91 2.06
N VAL A 163 -20.00 10.45 3.27
CA VAL A 163 -19.19 11.61 3.66
C VAL A 163 -17.70 11.33 3.50
N MET A 164 -17.23 10.15 3.92
CA MET A 164 -15.84 9.73 3.72
C MET A 164 -15.45 9.77 2.24
N PHE A 165 -16.26 9.19 1.35
CA PHE A 165 -15.99 9.19 -0.09
C PHE A 165 -15.94 10.61 -0.69
N ILE A 166 -16.87 11.48 -0.29
CA ILE A 166 -16.91 12.88 -0.75
C ILE A 166 -15.64 13.62 -0.30
N LEU A 167 -15.27 13.53 0.98
CA LEU A 167 -14.07 14.18 1.50
C LEU A 167 -12.79 13.65 0.83
N PHE A 168 -12.74 12.36 0.55
CA PHE A 168 -11.61 11.74 -0.15
C PHE A 168 -11.45 12.29 -1.58
N LEU A 169 -12.57 12.36 -2.32
CA LEU A 169 -12.59 12.94 -3.67
C LEU A 169 -12.17 14.41 -3.66
N LEU A 170 -12.72 15.20 -2.73
CA LEU A 170 -12.33 16.61 -2.58
C LEU A 170 -10.84 16.76 -2.26
N GLY A 171 -10.29 15.89 -1.41
CA GLY A 171 -8.86 15.85 -1.11
C GLY A 171 -8.00 15.57 -2.34
N ILE A 172 -8.34 14.54 -3.13
CA ILE A 172 -7.62 14.22 -4.37
C ILE A 172 -7.71 15.39 -5.36
N ILE A 173 -8.91 15.95 -5.58
CA ILE A 173 -9.12 17.09 -6.48
C ILE A 173 -8.27 18.29 -6.04
N SER A 174 -8.22 18.56 -4.74
CA SER A 174 -7.42 19.67 -4.19
C SER A 174 -5.92 19.47 -4.44
N ILE A 175 -5.41 18.25 -4.30
CA ILE A 175 -4.00 17.93 -4.58
C ILE A 175 -3.69 18.09 -6.08
N ILE A 176 -4.59 17.62 -6.95
CA ILE A 176 -4.43 17.77 -8.40
C ILE A 176 -4.43 19.25 -8.79
N TYR A 177 -5.39 20.02 -8.27
CA TYR A 177 -5.50 21.45 -8.57
C TYR A 177 -4.30 22.26 -8.08
N ALA A 178 -3.78 21.94 -6.89
CA ALA A 178 -2.58 22.60 -6.36
C ALA A 178 -1.28 22.23 -7.11
N GLY A 179 -1.30 21.18 -7.93
CA GLY A 179 -0.17 20.76 -8.74
C GLY A 179 -0.15 21.30 -10.17
N ASN A 180 -1.23 21.93 -10.63
CA ASN A 180 -1.29 22.73 -11.87
C ASN A 180 -0.87 24.18 -11.61
#